data_AF-A0A7S2X4B2-F1
#
_entry.id   AF-A0A7S2X4B2-F1
#
_cell.length_a   1.000
_cell.length_b   1.000
_cell.length_c   1.000
_cell.angle_alpha   90.00
_cell.angle_beta   90.00
_cell.angle_gamma   90.00
#
_symmetry.space_group_name_H-M   'P 1'
#
loop_
_entity.id
_entity.type
_entity.pdbx_description
1 polymer ?
#
loop_
_entity_poly.entity_id
_entity_poly.type
_entity_poly.pdbx_seq_one_letter_code
_entity_poly.pdbx_strand_id
1 'polypeptide(L)'
;MALPMKKAPAMKKAPAMKSSGMKAMKVMKAKRVSKVAKGKRQRAQVLRGSKEKTASGLTKDQLMRNKRGKIVSKKAHATRRKLYEKSTIKVWAECVNAARKALNLKGFVAINGKLAEGKALYAKAKALYAERK
;
A
#
# COMPACT_ATOMS: atom_id res chain seq x y z
N MET A 1 1.22 38.35 -97.13
CA MET A 1 2.23 37.55 -96.39
C MET A 1 1.76 36.11 -96.29
N ALA A 2 2.73 35.21 -96.31
CA ALA A 2 2.65 33.80 -96.66
C ALA A 2 1.69 32.91 -95.83
N LEU A 3 1.07 31.98 -96.57
CA LEU A 3 0.69 30.59 -96.24
C LEU A 3 1.79 29.83 -95.42
N PRO A 4 1.64 28.58 -94.92
CA PRO A 4 0.47 27.70 -94.66
C PRO A 4 0.64 26.67 -93.46
N MET A 5 -0.34 25.76 -93.31
CA MET A 5 -0.23 24.31 -92.94
C MET A 5 -0.21 23.79 -91.47
N LYS A 6 -1.34 23.16 -91.10
CA LYS A 6 -1.57 21.71 -90.87
C LYS A 6 -0.75 20.90 -89.81
N LYS A 7 -1.55 20.12 -89.04
CA LYS A 7 -1.34 18.79 -88.41
C LYS A 7 -1.07 18.71 -86.88
N ALA A 8 -1.99 18.00 -86.22
CA ALA A 8 -1.87 17.35 -84.90
C ALA A 8 -0.72 16.32 -84.85
N PRO A 9 -0.24 15.83 -83.69
CA PRO A 9 -0.93 14.73 -82.97
C PRO A 9 -0.70 14.65 -81.42
N ALA A 10 -1.36 13.67 -80.82
CA ALA A 10 -1.39 13.26 -79.42
C ALA A 10 -0.05 12.94 -78.74
N MET A 11 0.00 13.08 -77.40
CA MET A 11 0.85 12.26 -76.53
C MET A 11 0.12 11.74 -75.30
N LYS A 12 0.51 10.51 -74.94
CA LYS A 12 -0.15 9.50 -74.10
C LYS A 12 0.38 9.48 -72.65
N LYS A 13 -0.23 8.61 -71.84
CA LYS A 13 0.21 7.94 -70.59
C LYS A 13 -0.26 8.63 -69.30
N ALA A 14 -0.65 7.98 -68.21
CA ALA A 14 -1.03 6.61 -67.81
C ALA A 14 -1.53 6.77 -66.33
N PRO A 15 -2.29 5.82 -65.75
CA PRO A 15 -2.85 5.99 -64.40
C PRO A 15 -1.76 5.81 -63.34
N ALA A 16 -1.51 6.84 -62.52
CA ALA A 16 -0.55 6.75 -61.43
C ALA A 16 -1.14 5.94 -60.25
N MET A 17 -0.88 4.64 -60.32
CA MET A 17 -0.32 3.77 -59.28
C MET A 17 -0.81 3.91 -57.83
N LYS A 18 -1.36 2.78 -57.36
CA LYS A 18 -1.65 2.38 -55.98
C LYS A 18 -0.48 2.64 -55.00
N SER A 19 -0.87 2.69 -53.72
CA SER A 19 -0.06 2.37 -52.51
C SER A 19 0.52 3.51 -51.68
N SER A 20 -0.34 4.37 -51.12
CA SER A 20 0.02 5.05 -49.87
C SER A 20 -0.13 4.07 -48.71
N GLY A 21 1.02 3.59 -48.23
CA GLY A 21 1.17 2.46 -47.33
C GLY A 21 0.25 2.45 -46.12
N MET A 22 -0.36 1.29 -45.89
CA MET A 22 -0.91 0.90 -44.61
C MET A 22 0.20 1.06 -43.56
N LYS A 23 0.06 2.08 -42.71
CA LYS A 23 0.99 2.31 -41.60
C LYS A 23 1.12 1.02 -40.82
N ALA A 24 2.31 0.42 -40.89
CA ALA A 24 2.67 -0.74 -40.10
C ALA A 24 2.35 -0.41 -38.63
N MET A 25 1.30 -1.03 -38.10
CA MET A 25 1.02 -0.97 -36.67
C MET A 25 2.23 -1.61 -36.00
N LYS A 26 3.05 -0.76 -35.39
CA LYS A 26 4.22 -1.18 -34.62
C LYS A 26 3.72 -2.07 -33.50
N VAL A 27 3.81 -3.39 -33.69
CA VAL A 27 3.49 -4.39 -32.69
C VAL A 27 4.36 -4.09 -31.48
N MET A 28 3.78 -3.44 -30.46
CA MET A 28 4.50 -3.14 -29.23
C MET A 28 4.87 -4.48 -28.59
N LYS A 29 6.16 -4.81 -28.63
CA LYS A 29 6.74 -5.98 -27.95
C LYS A 29 6.21 -5.98 -26.51
N ALA A 30 5.45 -7.02 -26.14
CA ALA A 30 4.78 -7.10 -24.85
C ALA A 30 5.78 -6.79 -23.73
N LYS A 31 5.57 -5.69 -23.02
CA LYS A 31 6.48 -5.21 -21.99
C LYS A 31 6.52 -6.27 -20.90
N ARG A 32 7.67 -6.93 -20.69
CA ARG A 32 7.85 -7.96 -19.64
C ARG A 32 7.46 -7.34 -18.30
N VAL A 33 6.27 -7.67 -17.81
CA VAL A 33 5.75 -7.14 -16.56
C VAL A 33 6.67 -7.62 -15.44
N SER A 34 7.27 -6.70 -14.69
CA SER A 34 8.18 -7.07 -13.61
C SER A 34 7.47 -8.00 -12.61
N LYS A 35 8.09 -9.12 -12.21
CA LYS A 35 7.55 -10.00 -11.17
C LYS A 35 7.63 -9.37 -9.77
N VAL A 36 8.55 -8.42 -9.59
CA VAL A 36 8.79 -7.70 -8.34
C VAL A 36 7.95 -6.42 -8.28
N ALA A 37 7.20 -6.27 -7.19
CA ALA A 37 6.48 -5.05 -6.83
C ALA A 37 7.43 -4.04 -6.19
N LYS A 38 7.48 -2.82 -6.72
CA LYS A 38 8.27 -1.71 -6.19
C LYS A 38 7.35 -0.53 -5.80
N GLY A 39 7.85 0.37 -4.96
CA GLY A 39 7.15 1.58 -4.55
C GLY A 39 6.18 1.42 -3.37
N LYS A 40 5.43 2.50 -3.08
CA LYS A 40 4.59 2.64 -1.87
C LYS A 40 3.50 1.57 -1.75
N ARG A 41 2.94 1.11 -2.87
CA ARG A 41 1.86 0.12 -2.94
C ARG A 41 2.36 -1.31 -3.14
N GLN A 42 3.66 -1.60 -2.99
CA GLN A 42 4.23 -2.91 -3.29
C GLN A 42 3.51 -4.07 -2.57
N ARG A 43 3.22 -3.92 -1.27
CA ARG A 43 2.52 -4.95 -0.48
C ARG A 43 1.07 -5.13 -0.92
N ALA A 44 0.42 -4.06 -1.36
CA ALA A 44 -0.94 -4.13 -1.89
C ALA A 44 -0.99 -4.81 -3.26
N GLN A 45 -0.02 -4.54 -4.13
CA GLN A 45 0.09 -5.19 -5.45
C GLN A 45 0.34 -6.70 -5.33
N VAL A 46 1.19 -7.11 -4.38
CA VAL A 46 1.44 -8.54 -4.10
C VAL A 46 0.22 -9.21 -3.47
N LEU A 47 -0.44 -8.56 -2.51
CA LEU A 47 -1.65 -9.12 -1.91
C LEU A 47 -2.80 -9.27 -2.92
N ARG A 48 -2.93 -8.32 -3.87
CA ARG A 48 -3.85 -8.39 -5.01
C ARG A 48 -3.47 -9.49 -6.03
N GLY A 49 -2.21 -9.92 -6.06
CA GLY A 49 -1.70 -10.89 -7.04
C GLY A 49 -1.22 -10.26 -8.37
N SER A 50 -1.06 -8.94 -8.43
CA SER A 50 -0.53 -8.27 -9.64
C SER A 50 0.97 -8.48 -9.85
N LYS A 51 1.65 -8.94 -8.79
CA LYS A 51 3.10 -9.17 -8.69
C LYS A 51 3.33 -10.34 -7.75
N GLU A 52 4.40 -11.10 -7.96
CA GLU A 52 4.71 -12.30 -7.17
C GLU A 52 5.31 -11.94 -5.80
N LYS A 53 6.23 -10.98 -5.76
CA LYS A 53 7.00 -10.62 -4.55
C LYS A 53 7.24 -9.13 -4.42
N THR A 54 7.41 -8.64 -3.19
CA THR A 54 7.85 -7.25 -2.94
C THR A 54 9.34 -7.07 -3.24
N ALA A 55 9.81 -5.83 -3.28
CA ALA A 55 11.24 -5.55 -3.41
C ALA A 55 12.08 -6.18 -2.28
N SER A 56 11.47 -6.33 -1.10
CA SER A 56 12.06 -7.02 0.07
C SER A 56 11.87 -8.55 0.06
N GLY A 57 11.34 -9.14 -1.02
CA GLY A 57 11.15 -10.58 -1.16
C GLY A 57 9.91 -11.18 -0.48
N LEU A 58 8.97 -10.37 0.04
CA LEU A 58 7.76 -10.90 0.68
C LEU A 58 6.75 -11.37 -0.38
N THR A 59 6.24 -12.59 -0.20
CA THR A 59 5.17 -13.16 -1.03
C THR A 59 3.79 -12.89 -0.42
N LYS A 60 2.72 -13.23 -1.16
CA LYS A 60 1.34 -13.07 -0.71
C LYS A 60 1.07 -13.80 0.61
N ASP A 61 1.59 -15.02 0.77
CA ASP A 61 1.34 -15.86 1.95
C ASP A 61 1.95 -15.28 3.23
N GLN A 62 3.00 -14.49 3.09
CA GLN A 62 3.71 -13.84 4.19
C GLN A 62 3.09 -12.50 4.58
N LEU A 63 2.10 -12.00 3.83
CA LEU A 63 1.41 -10.74 4.08
C LEU A 63 0.03 -10.97 4.68
N MET A 64 -0.42 -10.01 5.49
CA MET A 64 -1.75 -9.98 6.08
C MET A 64 -2.26 -8.55 6.21
N ARG A 65 -3.58 -8.36 6.23
CA ARG A 65 -4.23 -7.11 6.59
C ARG A 65 -4.51 -7.11 8.09
N ASN A 66 -4.06 -6.08 8.81
CA ASN A 66 -4.34 -5.94 10.24
C ASN A 66 -5.69 -5.24 10.51
N LYS A 67 -6.14 -5.21 11.78
CA LYS A 67 -7.40 -4.52 12.16
C LYS A 67 -7.45 -3.03 11.77
N ARG A 68 -6.29 -2.39 11.60
CA ARG A 68 -6.15 -0.98 11.19
C ARG A 68 -6.15 -0.81 9.66
N GLY A 69 -6.43 -1.87 8.91
CA GLY A 69 -6.44 -1.87 7.45
C GLY A 69 -5.06 -1.82 6.77
N LYS A 70 -3.95 -1.89 7.53
CA LYS A 70 -2.59 -1.85 6.97
C LYS A 70 -2.12 -3.25 6.58
N ILE A 71 -1.43 -3.36 5.44
CA ILE A 71 -0.80 -4.61 4.97
C ILE A 71 0.60 -4.73 5.59
N VAL A 72 0.78 -5.76 6.41
CA VAL A 72 1.99 -6.03 7.20
C VAL A 72 2.47 -7.45 6.96
N SER A 73 3.73 -7.73 7.30
CA SER A 73 4.25 -9.10 7.32
C SER A 73 3.66 -9.88 8.52
N LYS A 74 3.21 -11.11 8.28
CA LYS A 74 2.70 -12.04 9.31
C LYS A 74 3.76 -12.32 10.37
N LYS A 75 4.99 -12.65 9.96
CA LYS A 75 6.12 -12.90 10.87
C LYS A 75 6.37 -11.71 11.79
N ALA A 76 6.51 -10.51 11.21
CA ALA A 76 6.76 -9.30 11.98
C ALA A 76 5.60 -9.00 12.95
N HIS A 77 4.35 -9.21 12.52
CA HIS A 77 3.19 -9.03 13.40
C HIS A 77 3.22 -9.99 14.59
N ALA A 78 3.44 -11.29 14.35
CA ALA A 78 3.48 -12.31 15.38
C ALA A 78 4.61 -12.05 16.40
N THR A 79 5.82 -11.72 15.93
CA THR A 79 6.93 -11.38 16.83
C THR A 79 6.57 -10.19 17.73
N ARG A 80 6.04 -9.10 17.16
CA ARG A 80 5.67 -7.92 17.96
C ARG A 80 4.52 -8.19 18.94
N ARG A 81 3.60 -9.10 18.63
CA ARG A 81 2.54 -9.55 19.56
C ARG A 81 3.13 -10.31 20.74
N LYS A 82 3.99 -11.30 20.47
CA LYS A 82 4.69 -12.06 21.52
C LYS A 82 5.53 -11.17 22.44
N LEU A 83 6.25 -10.18 21.89
CA LEU A 83 7.00 -9.22 22.71
C LEU A 83 6.08 -8.36 23.59
N TYR A 84 4.95 -7.91 23.04
CA TYR A 84 3.98 -7.13 23.80
C TYR A 84 3.34 -7.94 24.94
N GLU A 85 3.02 -9.21 24.69
CA GLU A 85 2.46 -10.11 25.70
C GLU A 85 3.40 -10.32 26.88
N LYS A 86 4.72 -10.36 26.64
CA LYS A 86 5.75 -10.47 27.67
C LYS A 86 6.18 -9.12 28.27
N SER A 87 5.67 -8.00 27.73
CA SER A 87 6.12 -6.68 28.16
C SER A 87 5.44 -6.26 29.46
N THR A 88 6.21 -5.58 30.32
CA THR A 88 5.71 -4.89 31.52
C THR A 88 4.64 -3.84 31.18
N ILE A 89 4.65 -3.33 29.94
CA ILE A 89 3.66 -2.38 29.43
C ILE A 89 2.25 -2.97 29.42
N LYS A 90 2.11 -4.26 29.08
CA LYS A 90 0.80 -4.93 29.10
C LYS A 90 0.27 -5.02 30.53
N VAL A 91 1.11 -5.46 31.45
CA VAL A 91 0.77 -5.58 32.88
C VAL A 91 0.35 -4.21 33.43
N TRP A 92 1.13 -3.16 33.18
CA TRP A 92 0.79 -1.79 33.60
C TRP A 92 -0.55 -1.32 33.03
N ALA A 93 -0.80 -1.52 31.73
CA ALA A 93 -2.05 -1.12 31.09
C ALA A 93 -3.26 -1.86 31.68
N GLU A 94 -3.12 -3.14 32.03
CA GLU A 94 -4.16 -3.92 32.69
C GLU A 94 -4.42 -3.42 34.13
N CYS A 95 -3.37 -3.09 34.89
CA CYS A 95 -3.51 -2.50 36.22
C CYS A 95 -4.22 -1.14 36.17
N VAL A 96 -3.88 -0.29 35.21
CA VAL A 96 -4.57 1.00 35.00
C VAL A 96 -6.04 0.78 34.66
N ASN A 97 -6.35 -0.19 33.80
CA ASN A 97 -7.74 -0.51 33.46
C ASN A 97 -8.52 -1.06 34.67
N ALA A 98 -7.90 -1.91 35.48
CA ALA A 98 -8.50 -2.42 36.72
C ALA A 98 -8.74 -1.29 37.73
N ALA A 99 -7.77 -0.39 37.93
CA ALA A 99 -7.90 0.77 38.80
C ALA A 99 -9.02 1.72 38.33
N ARG A 100 -9.15 1.95 37.01
CA ARG A 100 -10.23 2.75 36.43
C ARG A 100 -11.61 2.14 36.68
N LYS A 101 -11.74 0.82 36.54
CA LYS A 101 -12.98 0.09 36.84
C LYS A 101 -13.32 0.19 38.33
N ALA A 102 -12.35 -0.04 39.21
CA ALA A 102 -12.55 0.03 40.66
C ALA A 102 -12.95 1.44 41.16
N LEU A 103 -12.51 2.49 40.47
CA LEU A 103 -12.86 3.88 40.76
C LEU A 103 -14.07 4.39 39.96
N ASN A 104 -14.68 3.56 39.11
CA ASN A 104 -15.81 3.92 38.24
C ASN A 104 -15.58 5.21 37.41
N LEU A 105 -14.33 5.47 36.99
CA LEU A 105 -13.98 6.70 36.27
C LEU A 105 -14.44 6.65 34.81
N LYS A 106 -15.38 7.54 34.46
CA LYS A 106 -15.89 7.73 33.10
C LYS A 106 -15.20 8.92 32.42
N GLY A 107 -15.02 8.84 31.10
CA GLY A 107 -14.34 9.89 30.33
C GLY A 107 -12.82 9.90 30.50
N PHE A 108 -12.18 10.98 30.04
CA PHE A 108 -10.74 11.13 30.10
C PHE A 108 -10.29 11.57 31.50
N VAL A 109 -9.35 10.85 32.09
CA VAL A 109 -8.70 11.23 33.36
C VAL A 109 -7.20 11.09 33.17
N ALA A 110 -6.47 12.18 33.39
CA ALA A 110 -5.01 12.19 33.28
C ALA A 110 -4.39 11.37 34.42
N ILE A 111 -3.56 10.38 34.06
CA ILE A 111 -2.82 9.56 35.05
C ILE A 111 -1.83 10.47 35.77
N ASN A 112 -1.88 10.51 37.10
CA ASN A 112 -1.07 11.40 37.92
C ASN A 112 -1.22 12.89 37.56
N GLY A 113 -2.42 13.30 37.14
CA GLY A 113 -2.73 14.70 36.82
C GLY A 113 -2.87 15.59 38.06
N LYS A 114 -3.19 16.87 37.83
CA LYS A 114 -3.45 17.85 38.90
C LYS A 114 -4.71 17.51 39.72
N LEU A 115 -5.71 16.91 39.06
CA LEU A 115 -6.98 16.49 39.65
C LEU A 115 -6.78 15.33 40.65
N ALA A 116 -7.53 15.35 41.74
CA ALA A 116 -7.47 14.32 42.79
C ALA A 116 -7.74 12.90 42.25
N GLU A 117 -8.70 12.77 41.33
CA GLU A 117 -9.03 11.50 40.66
C GLU A 117 -7.84 10.90 39.91
N GLY A 118 -7.04 11.74 39.23
CA GLY A 118 -5.86 11.32 38.48
C GLY A 118 -4.74 10.80 39.38
N LYS A 119 -4.55 11.43 40.54
CA LYS A 119 -3.62 10.99 41.59
C LYS A 119 -4.07 9.66 42.21
N ALA A 120 -5.36 9.54 42.53
CA ALA A 120 -5.95 8.32 43.10
C ALA A 120 -5.86 7.13 42.13
N LEU A 121 -6.13 7.35 40.83
CA LEU A 121 -5.96 6.35 39.78
C LEU A 121 -4.52 5.85 39.71
N TYR A 122 -3.53 6.76 39.71
CA TYR A 122 -2.13 6.38 39.65
C TYR A 122 -1.69 5.60 40.89
N ALA A 123 -2.07 6.04 42.09
CA ALA A 123 -1.74 5.34 43.33
C ALA A 123 -2.28 3.90 43.33
N LYS A 124 -3.56 3.70 42.97
CA LYS A 124 -4.15 2.35 42.87
C LYS A 124 -3.50 1.51 41.77
N ALA A 125 -3.26 2.07 40.59
CA ALA A 125 -2.59 1.35 39.50
C ALA A 125 -1.17 0.92 39.88
N LYS A 126 -0.43 1.77 40.61
CA LYS A 126 0.92 1.47 41.12
C LYS A 126 0.91 0.36 42.16
N ALA A 127 -0.05 0.37 43.08
CA ALA A 127 -0.21 -0.72 44.06
C ALA A 127 -0.47 -2.07 43.35
N LEU A 128 -1.45 -2.12 42.45
CA LEU A 128 -1.76 -3.33 41.66
C LEU A 128 -0.59 -3.79 40.79
N TYR A 129 0.23 -2.85 40.29
CA TYR A 129 1.41 -3.19 39.52
C TYR A 129 2.54 -3.74 40.40
N ALA A 130 2.73 -3.21 41.61
CA ALA A 130 3.70 -3.74 42.55
C ALA A 130 3.34 -5.17 43.01
N GLU A 131 2.05 -5.48 43.16
CA GLU A 131 1.56 -6.82 43.48
C GLU A 131 1.75 -7.84 42.34
N ARG A 132 1.77 -7.39 41.08
CA ARG A 132 1.90 -8.24 39.89
C ARG A 132 3.32 -8.32 39.33
N LYS A 133 4.24 -7.54 39.88
CA LYS A 133 5.65 -7.49 39.47
C LYS A 133 6.42 -8.58 40.20
#